data_AF-A0AAD5P7B8-F1
#
_entry.id   AF-A0AAD5P7B8-F1
#
_cell.length_a   1.000
_cell.length_b   1.000
_cell.length_c   1.000
_cell.angle_alpha   90.00
_cell.angle_beta   90.00
_cell.angle_gamma   90.00
#
_symmetry.space_group_name_H-M   'P 1'
#
loop_
_entity.id
_entity.type
_entity.pdbx_description
1 polymer ?
#
loop_
_entity_poly.entity_id
_entity_poly.type
_entity_poly.pdbx_seq_one_letter_code
_entity_poly.pdbx_strand_id
1 'polypeptide(L)'
;MHPPSLYGSVENQRWLRGHLEYLRDAYNEEHDLDDSEFQKKFVDIIPPHWTVCSITMNPNTDEICIVRLQAEITPIVVKLPLHRSRRPSTERKNMDFVNAVEELKQIISESDKTISTAKFYTEKSAVNEWWKRRMQLDHQLKRLLTTMENEWLGGFKGLLCGNYHEDPEGVQKFQRKLCQLVCSFIYGLPPNSTREKSQKTIDISLDMCRVFLRLGADPSERELDDIVYFLLSCYESQDVSVDYYRADILKNQLRGEINRYHEAASVKDIDTMAREQDNHVILIPDNNLHQFPLESLPIIRSQSVSRVPCLSFLRDRILRNRASTGEDGEDGIWTEVSVNSKKTCYVLNPSGDLMHTQNEFEGAFKNMDGWQGLIHEKPAELRWHNMLESRDLYMYFGHSAGQSIIRGQNIKKLKYCPVAILMGCSSGTLVDKGEYDADGYVMNFLLGGSPAVVANLWDVTDKSIDQLTSKMLNTWGLLNQNSKTKTSSSTSLVEAVSSSRDACTLPYLIGAAPIVYGIPVYIKRS
;
A
#
# COMPACT_ATOMS: atom_id res chain seq x y z
N MET A 1 -31.38 -42.52 -16.19
CA MET A 1 -30.83 -41.14 -16.25
C MET A 1 -30.41 -40.77 -14.83
N HIS A 2 -29.12 -40.92 -14.52
CA HIS A 2 -28.57 -40.52 -13.22
C HIS A 2 -28.37 -39.00 -13.17
N PRO A 3 -28.56 -38.38 -12.00
CA PRO A 3 -28.35 -36.94 -11.84
C PRO A 3 -26.85 -36.59 -11.97
N PRO A 4 -26.50 -35.39 -12.46
CA PRO A 4 -25.11 -34.96 -12.53
C PRO A 4 -24.54 -34.82 -11.12
N SER A 5 -23.40 -35.47 -10.86
CA SER A 5 -22.73 -35.47 -9.57
C SER A 5 -22.23 -34.05 -9.21
N LEU A 6 -22.76 -33.51 -8.11
CA LEU A 6 -22.36 -32.25 -7.45
C LEU A 6 -21.02 -32.33 -6.69
N TYR A 7 -20.16 -33.31 -7.00
CA TYR A 7 -18.85 -33.45 -6.35
C TYR A 7 -17.77 -32.88 -7.27
N GLY A 8 -17.16 -31.76 -6.87
CA GLY A 8 -15.88 -31.34 -7.44
C GLY A 8 -14.92 -32.53 -7.44
N SER A 9 -14.17 -32.72 -8.52
CA SER A 9 -13.34 -33.91 -8.73
C SER A 9 -12.47 -34.20 -7.51
N VAL A 10 -12.37 -35.47 -7.12
CA VAL A 10 -11.55 -35.94 -5.98
C VAL A 10 -10.07 -35.50 -6.15
N GLU A 11 -9.61 -35.33 -7.39
CA GLU A 11 -8.29 -34.76 -7.71
C GLU A 11 -8.14 -33.30 -7.28
N ASN A 12 -9.19 -32.47 -7.45
CA ASN A 12 -9.17 -31.06 -7.03
C ASN A 12 -9.05 -30.89 -5.51
N GLN A 13 -9.62 -31.81 -4.73
CA GLN A 13 -9.46 -31.78 -3.28
C GLN A 13 -8.08 -32.26 -2.82
N ARG A 14 -7.44 -33.18 -3.56
CA ARG A 14 -6.13 -33.74 -3.18
C ARG A 14 -4.97 -32.77 -3.39
N TRP A 15 -4.90 -32.08 -4.53
CA TRP A 15 -3.79 -31.13 -4.77
C TRP A 15 -3.89 -29.90 -3.85
N LEU A 16 -5.09 -29.34 -3.65
CA LEU A 16 -5.29 -28.17 -2.79
C LEU A 16 -4.94 -28.53 -1.35
N ARG A 17 -5.38 -29.70 -0.89
CA ARG A 17 -5.01 -30.23 0.42
C ARG A 17 -3.51 -30.43 0.55
N GLY A 18 -2.86 -31.05 -0.44
CA GLY A 18 -1.40 -31.23 -0.44
C GLY A 18 -0.63 -29.90 -0.45
N HIS A 19 -1.10 -28.90 -1.20
CA HIS A 19 -0.51 -27.56 -1.22
C HIS A 19 -0.70 -26.83 0.12
N LEU A 20 -1.89 -26.88 0.71
CA LEU A 20 -2.14 -26.27 2.03
C LEU A 20 -1.40 -27.01 3.17
N GLU A 21 -1.29 -28.34 3.10
CA GLU A 21 -0.48 -29.13 4.04
C GLU A 21 1.01 -28.79 3.87
N TYR A 22 1.50 -28.66 2.64
CA TYR A 22 2.86 -28.17 2.37
C TYR A 22 3.08 -26.77 2.92
N LEU A 23 2.18 -25.82 2.66
CA LEU A 23 2.31 -24.45 3.18
C LEU A 23 2.27 -24.46 4.72
N ARG A 24 1.36 -25.21 5.34
CA ARG A 24 1.30 -25.36 6.80
C ARG A 24 2.62 -25.91 7.34
N ASP A 25 3.15 -26.98 6.75
CA ASP A 25 4.37 -27.61 7.23
C ASP A 25 5.59 -26.71 6.99
N ALA A 26 5.67 -26.06 5.82
CA ALA A 26 6.73 -25.10 5.49
C ALA A 26 6.71 -23.84 6.36
N TYR A 27 5.54 -23.47 6.91
CA TYR A 27 5.38 -22.29 7.76
C TYR A 27 5.25 -22.59 9.25
N ASN A 28 5.11 -23.85 9.65
CA ASN A 28 5.08 -24.25 11.06
C ASN A 28 6.40 -23.95 11.77
N GLU A 29 7.52 -23.93 11.04
CA GLU A 29 8.86 -23.66 11.59
C GLU A 29 9.26 -22.18 11.47
N GLU A 30 8.38 -21.29 10.99
CA GLU A 30 8.69 -19.85 10.84
C GLU A 30 9.15 -19.20 12.14
N HIS A 31 8.53 -19.57 13.26
CA HIS A 31 8.85 -19.05 14.59
C HIS A 31 10.20 -19.51 15.15
N ASP A 32 10.82 -20.52 14.54
CA ASP A 32 12.09 -21.10 14.99
C ASP A 32 13.30 -20.54 14.22
N LEU A 33 13.06 -19.70 13.20
CA LEU A 33 14.10 -19.10 12.38
C LEU A 33 14.91 -18.08 13.16
N ASP A 34 16.23 -18.16 13.06
CA ASP A 34 17.10 -17.07 13.52
C ASP A 34 17.08 -15.89 12.53
N ASP A 35 17.68 -14.76 12.93
CA ASP A 35 17.69 -13.53 12.12
C ASP A 35 18.31 -13.74 10.72
N SER A 36 19.35 -14.58 10.62
CA SER A 36 20.03 -14.86 9.35
C SER A 36 19.17 -15.74 8.44
N GLU A 37 18.51 -16.74 9.01
CA GLU A 37 17.58 -17.59 8.27
C GLU A 37 16.33 -16.83 7.82
N PHE A 38 15.79 -15.96 8.68
CA PHE A 38 14.67 -15.09 8.34
C PHE A 38 15.03 -14.16 7.18
N GLN A 39 16.20 -13.49 7.27
CA GLN A 39 16.70 -12.63 6.19
C GLN A 39 16.77 -13.40 4.87
N LYS A 40 17.43 -14.57 4.85
CA LYS A 40 17.59 -15.38 3.64
C LYS A 40 16.25 -15.89 3.08
N LYS A 41 15.38 -16.44 3.94
CA LYS A 41 14.17 -17.18 3.52
C LYS A 41 12.98 -16.27 3.19
N PHE A 42 12.93 -15.05 3.74
CA PHE A 42 11.80 -14.12 3.59
C PHE A 42 12.17 -12.78 2.98
N VAL A 43 13.31 -12.20 3.37
CA VAL A 43 13.64 -10.82 2.98
C VAL A 43 14.42 -10.80 1.66
N ASP A 44 15.44 -11.63 1.51
CA ASP A 44 16.32 -11.64 0.32
C ASP A 44 15.63 -12.21 -0.93
N ILE A 45 14.47 -12.84 -0.78
CA ILE A 45 13.65 -13.26 -1.93
C ILE A 45 12.80 -12.13 -2.50
N ILE A 46 12.64 -11.02 -1.77
CA ILE A 46 11.86 -9.85 -2.21
C ILE A 46 12.56 -9.25 -3.44
N PRO A 47 11.85 -8.92 -4.53
CA PRO A 47 12.44 -8.23 -5.66
C PRO A 47 13.16 -6.94 -5.21
N PRO A 48 14.37 -6.63 -5.72
CA PRO A 48 15.22 -5.56 -5.17
C PRO A 48 14.60 -4.15 -5.27
N HIS A 49 13.69 -3.95 -6.23
CA HIS A 49 12.93 -2.70 -6.42
C HIS A 49 11.63 -2.65 -5.58
N TRP A 50 11.40 -3.64 -4.70
CA TRP A 50 10.28 -3.65 -3.76
C TRP A 50 10.75 -3.27 -2.36
N THR A 51 9.94 -2.47 -1.70
CA THR A 51 10.03 -2.17 -0.27
C THR A 51 8.82 -2.79 0.42
N VAL A 52 9.03 -3.54 1.50
CA VAL A 52 7.93 -4.06 2.34
C VAL A 52 7.91 -3.31 3.66
N CYS A 53 6.73 -2.82 4.04
CA CYS A 53 6.52 -2.09 5.29
C CYS A 53 5.41 -2.78 6.09
N SER A 54 5.78 -3.49 7.16
CA SER A 54 4.81 -3.96 8.14
C SER A 54 4.51 -2.85 9.15
N ILE A 55 3.23 -2.63 9.41
CA ILE A 55 2.76 -1.54 10.28
C ILE A 55 1.76 -2.12 11.28
N THR A 56 2.08 -2.00 12.56
CA THR A 56 1.27 -2.52 13.67
C THR A 56 0.96 -1.40 14.65
N MET A 57 -0.29 -1.30 15.06
CA MET A 57 -0.75 -0.38 16.10
C MET A 57 -1.00 -1.16 17.39
N ASN A 58 -0.49 -0.65 18.50
CA ASN A 58 -0.91 -1.06 19.83
C ASN A 58 -1.84 0.01 20.43
N PRO A 59 -3.18 -0.18 20.40
CA PRO A 59 -4.13 0.78 20.94
C PRO A 59 -4.02 1.00 22.45
N ASN A 60 -3.46 0.03 23.19
CA ASN A 60 -3.35 0.14 24.65
C ASN A 60 -2.22 1.06 25.09
N THR A 61 -1.14 1.11 24.30
CA THR A 61 0.03 1.95 24.61
C THR A 61 0.11 3.19 23.72
N ASP A 62 -0.78 3.34 22.74
CA ASP A 62 -0.70 4.36 21.69
C ASP A 62 0.68 4.35 21.02
N GLU A 63 1.11 3.18 20.57
CA GLU A 63 2.41 2.98 19.92
C GLU A 63 2.22 2.34 18.55
N ILE A 64 2.85 2.92 17.53
CA ILE A 64 2.92 2.35 16.20
C ILE A 64 4.32 1.75 15.98
N CYS A 65 4.37 0.50 15.56
CA CYS A 65 5.60 -0.19 15.17
C CYS A 65 5.64 -0.30 13.64
N ILE A 66 6.77 0.06 13.05
CA ILE A 66 7.00 0.00 11.61
C ILE A 66 8.27 -0.82 11.39
N VAL A 67 8.13 -1.88 10.59
CA VAL A 67 9.24 -2.70 10.13
C VAL A 67 9.40 -2.52 8.63
N ARG A 68 10.54 -1.98 8.21
CA ARG A 68 10.90 -1.84 6.80
C ARG A 68 11.85 -2.98 6.40
N LEU A 69 11.48 -3.70 5.36
CA LEU A 69 12.23 -4.83 4.80
C LEU A 69 12.53 -4.57 3.31
N GLN A 70 13.73 -4.93 2.89
CA GLN A 70 14.19 -4.87 1.51
C GLN A 70 15.30 -5.91 1.34
N ALA A 71 15.36 -6.58 0.19
CA ALA A 71 16.35 -7.63 -0.05
C ALA A 71 17.78 -7.11 0.15
N GLU A 72 18.63 -7.92 0.77
CA GLU A 72 20.03 -7.64 1.08
C GLU A 72 20.27 -6.45 2.03
N ILE A 73 19.20 -5.84 2.57
CA ILE A 73 19.28 -4.72 3.52
C ILE A 73 18.81 -5.18 4.89
N THR A 74 19.57 -4.80 5.92
CA THR A 74 19.19 -5.08 7.31
C THR A 74 17.83 -4.44 7.65
N PRO A 75 16.87 -5.21 8.19
CA PRO A 75 15.57 -4.70 8.60
C PRO A 75 15.66 -3.49 9.53
N ILE A 76 14.85 -2.48 9.27
CA ILE A 76 14.72 -1.32 10.16
C ILE A 76 13.44 -1.48 10.96
N VAL A 77 13.56 -1.50 12.29
CA VAL A 77 12.44 -1.57 13.23
C VAL A 77 12.36 -0.26 13.99
N VAL A 78 11.23 0.43 13.88
CA VAL A 78 10.99 1.71 14.57
C VAL A 78 9.69 1.65 15.34
N LYS A 79 9.76 1.98 16.63
CA LYS A 79 8.61 2.06 17.53
C LYS A 79 8.36 3.52 17.91
N LEU A 80 7.16 4.01 17.62
CA LEU A 80 6.79 5.42 17.76
C LEU A 80 5.59 5.57 18.70
N PRO A 81 5.75 6.21 19.87
CA PRO A 81 4.62 6.63 20.69
C PRO A 81 3.86 7.76 19.98
N LEU A 82 2.54 7.66 19.84
CA LEU A 82 1.70 8.67 19.16
C LEU A 82 1.68 10.01 19.93
N HIS A 83 1.93 9.97 21.24
CA HIS A 83 1.93 11.14 22.11
C HIS A 83 3.31 11.81 22.25
N ARG A 84 4.34 11.34 21.52
CA ARG A 84 5.71 11.89 21.61
C ARG A 84 5.79 13.37 21.22
N SER A 85 4.92 13.83 20.32
CA SER A 85 4.88 15.22 19.87
C SER A 85 4.05 16.15 20.77
N ARG A 86 3.69 15.73 22.00
CA ARG A 86 2.93 16.57 22.95
C ARG A 86 3.75 17.78 23.37
N ARG A 87 3.40 18.95 22.83
CA ARG A 87 3.81 20.24 23.40
C ARG A 87 2.88 20.58 24.57
N PRO A 88 3.39 20.88 25.78
CA PRO A 88 2.57 21.19 26.95
C PRO A 88 1.59 22.37 26.78
N SER A 89 1.78 23.21 25.75
CA SER A 89 1.15 24.52 25.61
C SER A 89 0.05 24.62 24.55
N THR A 90 -0.28 23.55 23.81
CA THR A 90 -1.33 23.61 22.77
C THR A 90 -2.63 22.98 23.25
N GLU A 91 -3.71 23.76 23.29
CA GLU A 91 -5.08 23.32 23.64
C GLU A 91 -5.66 22.26 22.68
N ARG A 92 -5.02 21.99 21.54
CA ARG A 92 -5.44 20.93 20.62
C ARG A 92 -5.11 19.56 21.21
N LYS A 93 -6.14 18.72 21.35
CA LYS A 93 -5.96 17.27 21.55
C LYS A 93 -5.21 16.71 20.33
N ASN A 94 -4.08 16.03 20.57
CA ASN A 94 -3.39 15.25 19.55
C ASN A 94 -4.31 14.13 19.04
N MET A 95 -4.07 13.68 17.81
CA MET A 95 -4.76 12.56 17.19
C MET A 95 -4.21 11.25 17.74
N ASP A 96 -4.88 10.68 18.75
CA ASP A 96 -4.66 9.30 19.16
C ASP A 96 -5.35 8.31 18.19
N PHE A 97 -5.12 7.02 18.39
CA PHE A 97 -5.68 5.99 17.53
C PHE A 97 -7.23 5.97 17.58
N VAL A 98 -7.80 6.10 18.77
CA VAL A 98 -9.26 6.00 18.98
C VAL A 98 -9.99 7.15 18.27
N ASN A 99 -9.51 8.39 18.43
CA ASN A 99 -10.08 9.57 17.78
C ASN A 99 -9.97 9.47 16.25
N ALA A 100 -8.85 8.94 15.72
CA ALA A 100 -8.69 8.76 14.28
C ALA A 100 -9.67 7.74 13.70
N VAL A 101 -9.90 6.62 14.42
CA VAL A 101 -10.89 5.61 14.04
C VAL A 101 -12.31 6.18 14.10
N GLU A 102 -12.63 6.97 15.13
CA GLU A 102 -13.93 7.61 15.26
C GLU A 102 -14.19 8.64 14.15
N GLU A 103 -13.23 9.52 13.87
CA GLU A 103 -13.32 10.51 12.78
C GLU A 103 -13.47 9.81 11.41
N LEU A 104 -12.70 8.74 11.15
CA LEU A 104 -12.84 7.95 9.91
C LEU A 104 -14.24 7.33 9.79
N LYS A 105 -14.72 6.66 10.83
CA LYS A 105 -16.05 6.03 10.86
C LYS A 105 -17.16 7.06 10.66
N GLN A 106 -17.03 8.24 11.26
CA GLN A 106 -17.98 9.34 11.07
C GLN A 106 -17.99 9.81 9.61
N ILE A 107 -16.82 10.07 9.02
CA ILE A 107 -16.71 10.52 7.62
C ILE A 107 -17.36 9.50 6.67
N ILE A 108 -17.06 8.21 6.84
CA ILE A 108 -17.60 7.13 6.01
C ILE A 108 -19.12 7.05 6.19
N SER A 109 -19.61 6.98 7.44
CA SER A 109 -21.05 6.94 7.72
C SER A 109 -21.82 8.12 7.13
N GLU A 110 -21.25 9.32 7.20
CA GLU A 110 -21.83 10.52 6.60
C GLU A 110 -21.80 10.47 5.07
N SER A 111 -20.73 9.94 4.47
CA SER A 111 -20.67 9.67 3.02
C SER A 111 -21.76 8.71 2.58
N ASP A 112 -21.92 7.58 3.27
CA ASP A 112 -22.92 6.54 2.94
C ASP A 112 -24.33 7.12 3.01
N LYS A 113 -24.61 7.94 4.03
CA LYS A 113 -25.88 8.69 4.12
C LYS A 113 -26.09 9.55 2.89
N THR A 114 -25.08 10.30 2.43
CA THR A 114 -25.23 11.12 1.21
C THR A 114 -25.44 10.29 -0.06
N ILE A 115 -24.91 9.06 -0.14
CA ILE A 115 -25.13 8.15 -1.27
C ILE A 115 -26.57 7.64 -1.25
N SER A 116 -27.04 7.17 -0.10
CA SER A 116 -28.39 6.64 0.07
C SER A 116 -29.49 7.69 -0.19
N THR A 117 -29.24 8.95 0.14
CA THR A 117 -30.21 10.04 -0.01
C THR A 117 -30.10 10.79 -1.34
N ALA A 118 -29.12 10.46 -2.20
CA ALA A 118 -28.86 11.17 -3.45
C ALA A 118 -30.11 11.32 -4.34
N LYS A 119 -30.99 10.32 -4.35
CA LYS A 119 -32.24 10.31 -5.14
C LYS A 119 -33.26 11.36 -4.71
N PHE A 120 -33.19 11.86 -3.48
CA PHE A 120 -34.11 12.86 -2.95
C PHE A 120 -33.73 14.31 -3.32
N TYR A 121 -32.50 14.52 -3.83
CA TYR A 121 -32.03 15.83 -4.24
C TYR A 121 -32.37 16.09 -5.72
N THR A 122 -33.53 16.70 -5.97
CA THR A 122 -34.01 17.02 -7.33
C THR A 122 -33.82 18.48 -7.71
N GLU A 123 -33.91 19.40 -6.75
CA GLU A 123 -33.74 20.84 -6.97
C GLU A 123 -32.26 21.22 -7.09
N LYS A 124 -31.95 22.19 -7.96
CA LYS A 124 -30.57 22.64 -8.21
C LYS A 124 -29.85 23.12 -6.94
N SER A 125 -30.55 23.83 -6.05
CA SER A 125 -30.04 24.26 -4.75
C SER A 125 -29.67 23.06 -3.87
N ALA A 126 -30.57 22.08 -3.77
CA ALA A 126 -30.39 20.88 -2.99
C ALA A 126 -29.22 20.02 -3.52
N VAL A 127 -29.09 19.88 -4.84
CA VAL A 127 -27.94 19.19 -5.48
C VAL A 127 -26.62 19.90 -5.17
N ASN A 128 -26.60 21.23 -5.18
CA ASN A 128 -25.41 22.00 -4.81
C ASN A 128 -25.03 21.81 -3.34
N GLU A 129 -26.00 21.76 -2.43
CA GLU A 129 -25.76 21.48 -1.01
C GLU A 129 -25.22 20.06 -0.79
N TRP A 130 -25.77 19.07 -1.49
CA TRP A 130 -25.28 17.70 -1.49
C TRP A 130 -23.80 17.63 -1.91
N TRP A 131 -23.45 18.27 -3.03
CA TRP A 131 -22.05 18.34 -3.48
C TRP A 131 -21.15 19.09 -2.49
N LYS A 132 -21.62 20.23 -1.95
CA LYS A 132 -20.87 20.98 -0.93
C LYS A 132 -20.58 20.11 0.28
N ARG A 133 -21.54 19.30 0.72
CA ARG A 133 -21.36 18.38 1.85
C ARG A 133 -20.33 17.29 1.54
N ARG A 134 -20.39 16.67 0.35
CA ARG A 134 -19.39 15.67 -0.06
C ARG A 134 -17.99 16.25 -0.21
N MET A 135 -17.86 17.47 -0.73
CA MET A 135 -16.57 18.18 -0.78
C MET A 135 -16.02 18.45 0.63
N GLN A 136 -16.88 18.78 1.60
CA GLN A 136 -16.44 18.95 3.00
C GLN A 136 -15.93 17.63 3.59
N LEU A 137 -16.62 16.51 3.35
CA LEU A 137 -16.20 15.18 3.79
C LEU A 137 -14.85 14.78 3.16
N ASP A 138 -14.66 15.06 1.87
CA ASP A 138 -13.39 14.85 1.17
C ASP A 138 -12.24 15.62 1.82
N HIS A 139 -12.45 16.89 2.14
CA HIS A 139 -11.46 17.71 2.85
C HIS A 139 -11.20 17.22 4.28
N GLN A 140 -12.23 16.73 4.98
CA GLN A 140 -12.07 16.14 6.31
C GLN A 140 -11.20 14.88 6.24
N LEU A 141 -11.43 13.99 5.28
CA LEU A 141 -10.61 12.80 5.10
C LEU A 141 -9.16 13.15 4.74
N LYS A 142 -8.94 14.11 3.83
CA LYS A 142 -7.59 14.63 3.53
C LYS A 142 -6.89 15.14 4.79
N ARG A 143 -7.60 15.92 5.61
CA ARG A 143 -7.06 16.48 6.85
C ARG A 143 -6.72 15.38 7.84
N LEU A 144 -7.61 14.40 8.03
CA LEU A 144 -7.37 13.25 8.90
C LEU A 144 -6.06 12.52 8.51
N LEU A 145 -5.90 12.16 7.24
CA LEU A 145 -4.68 11.49 6.76
C LEU A 145 -3.42 12.34 6.89
N THR A 146 -3.54 13.65 6.64
CA THR A 146 -2.42 14.59 6.84
C THR A 146 -2.03 14.70 8.32
N THR A 147 -3.02 14.73 9.21
CA THR A 147 -2.79 14.75 10.67
C THR A 147 -2.16 13.44 11.13
N MET A 148 -2.68 12.29 10.70
CA MET A 148 -2.09 10.98 11.00
C MET A 148 -0.64 10.91 10.55
N GLU A 149 -0.31 11.31 9.31
CA GLU A 149 1.08 11.34 8.85
C GLU A 149 1.95 12.22 9.74
N ASN A 150 1.51 13.45 10.02
CA ASN A 150 2.32 14.43 10.74
C ASN A 150 2.44 14.18 12.26
N GLU A 151 1.49 13.46 12.86
CA GLU A 151 1.47 13.19 14.30
C GLU A 151 1.90 11.76 14.64
N TRP A 152 1.58 10.78 13.79
CA TRP A 152 1.95 9.38 14.05
C TRP A 152 3.32 9.04 13.50
N LEU A 153 3.65 9.51 12.29
CA LEU A 153 4.90 9.19 11.61
C LEU A 153 5.94 10.29 11.79
N GLY A 154 5.54 11.56 11.62
CA GLY A 154 6.41 12.73 11.82
C GLY A 154 7.73 12.60 11.07
N GLY A 155 8.86 12.74 11.76
CA GLY A 155 10.20 12.64 11.16
C GLY A 155 10.56 11.27 10.57
N PHE A 156 9.72 10.26 10.77
CA PHE A 156 9.96 8.87 10.34
C PHE A 156 9.10 8.44 9.16
N LYS A 157 8.28 9.33 8.59
CA LYS A 157 7.39 8.99 7.46
C LYS A 157 8.13 8.48 6.21
N GLY A 158 9.42 8.80 6.07
CA GLY A 158 10.32 8.26 5.04
C GLY A 158 10.50 6.73 5.09
N LEU A 159 10.12 6.07 6.20
CA LEU A 159 10.10 4.60 6.33
C LEU A 159 9.19 3.95 5.29
N LEU A 160 8.05 4.60 4.99
CA LEU A 160 7.01 4.06 4.13
C LEU A 160 7.30 4.23 2.63
N CYS A 161 8.33 4.98 2.25
CA CYS A 161 8.60 5.26 0.86
C CYS A 161 9.31 4.12 0.13
N GLY A 162 9.12 4.03 -1.18
CA GLY A 162 9.99 3.25 -2.07
C GLY A 162 11.37 3.90 -2.23
N ASN A 163 12.14 3.40 -3.18
CA ASN A 163 13.46 3.96 -3.46
C ASN A 163 13.35 5.24 -4.31
N TYR A 164 14.25 6.17 -4.03
CA TYR A 164 14.45 7.40 -4.76
C TYR A 164 15.84 7.39 -5.37
N HIS A 165 16.06 8.18 -6.41
CA HIS A 165 17.41 8.43 -6.88
C HIS A 165 18.25 9.04 -5.75
N GLU A 166 19.47 8.57 -5.58
CA GLU A 166 20.36 9.03 -4.53
C GLU A 166 21.78 9.26 -5.04
N ASP A 167 22.54 10.07 -4.31
CA ASP A 167 23.99 10.17 -4.44
C ASP A 167 24.63 9.31 -3.33
N PRO A 168 25.11 8.08 -3.61
CA PRO A 168 25.58 7.17 -2.56
C PRO A 168 26.74 7.76 -1.73
N GLU A 169 27.64 8.50 -2.37
CA GLU A 169 28.72 9.22 -1.68
C GLU A 169 28.17 10.35 -0.81
N GLY A 170 27.13 11.03 -1.30
CA GLY A 170 26.39 12.06 -0.59
C GLY A 170 25.73 11.51 0.69
N VAL A 171 25.09 10.34 0.62
CA VAL A 171 24.48 9.68 1.79
C VAL A 171 25.54 9.31 2.82
N GLN A 172 26.67 8.74 2.40
CA GLN A 172 27.79 8.43 3.32
C GLN A 172 28.41 9.70 3.93
N LYS A 173 28.48 10.80 3.17
CA LYS A 173 28.95 12.09 3.70
C LYS A 173 27.97 12.63 4.73
N PHE A 174 26.67 12.56 4.45
CA PHE A 174 25.61 12.95 5.38
C PHE A 174 25.67 12.13 6.67
N GLN A 175 25.77 10.80 6.59
CA GLN A 175 25.88 9.90 7.75
C GLN A 175 27.07 10.29 8.65
N ARG A 176 28.26 10.47 8.08
CA ARG A 176 29.45 10.91 8.84
C ARG A 176 29.24 12.26 9.50
N LYS A 177 28.63 13.22 8.78
CA LYS A 177 28.35 14.55 9.31
C LYS A 177 27.32 14.51 10.43
N LEU A 178 26.27 13.71 10.29
CA LEU A 178 25.24 13.51 11.31
C LEU A 178 25.84 12.91 12.58
N CYS A 179 26.65 11.85 12.46
CA CYS A 179 27.32 11.24 13.61
C CYS A 179 28.25 12.24 14.32
N GLN A 180 29.04 13.02 13.55
CA GLN A 180 29.89 14.09 14.09
C GLN A 180 29.08 15.17 14.81
N LEU A 181 27.96 15.58 14.21
CA LEU A 181 27.09 16.62 14.72
C LEU A 181 26.52 16.25 16.09
N VAL A 182 25.92 15.06 16.19
CA VAL A 182 25.30 14.59 17.44
C VAL A 182 26.38 14.35 18.50
N CYS A 183 27.50 13.70 18.15
CA CYS A 183 28.61 13.49 19.08
C CYS A 183 29.18 14.82 19.62
N SER A 184 29.39 15.81 18.75
CA SER A 184 29.87 17.14 19.16
C SER A 184 28.89 17.85 20.08
N PHE A 185 27.59 17.70 19.81
CA PHE A 185 26.52 18.24 20.64
C PHE A 185 26.51 17.62 22.04
N ILE A 186 26.53 16.29 22.13
CA ILE A 186 26.48 15.53 23.39
C ILE A 186 27.69 15.82 24.27
N TYR A 187 28.90 15.83 23.70
CA TYR A 187 30.14 15.96 24.47
C TYR A 187 30.71 17.38 24.53
N GLY A 188 30.03 18.37 23.91
CA GLY A 188 30.51 19.75 23.83
C GLY A 188 31.87 19.88 23.13
N LEU A 189 32.16 19.00 22.18
CA LEU A 189 33.46 18.94 21.52
C LEU A 189 33.52 19.90 20.31
N PRO A 190 34.68 20.54 20.05
CA PRO A 190 34.91 21.24 18.80
C PRO A 190 34.98 20.22 17.65
N PRO A 191 34.56 20.61 16.43
CA PRO A 191 34.56 19.71 15.28
C PRO A 191 35.98 19.18 14.99
N ASN A 192 36.10 17.86 14.78
CA ASN A 192 37.35 17.14 14.53
C ASN A 192 38.28 17.00 15.75
N SER A 193 37.72 16.98 16.96
CA SER A 193 38.51 16.79 18.19
C SER A 193 39.09 15.38 18.24
N THR A 194 40.37 15.25 18.57
CA THR A 194 41.00 13.93 18.81
C THR A 194 40.38 13.19 20.00
N ARG A 195 39.63 13.88 20.87
CA ARG A 195 38.85 13.29 21.98
C ARG A 195 37.61 12.52 21.51
N GLU A 196 37.14 12.70 20.27
CA GLU A 196 36.00 11.95 19.72
C GLU A 196 36.27 10.43 19.71
N LYS A 197 37.52 10.02 19.46
CA LYS A 197 37.90 8.59 19.32
C LYS A 197 37.75 7.76 20.60
N SER A 198 37.65 8.41 21.76
CA SER A 198 37.51 7.74 23.06
C SER A 198 36.09 7.79 23.62
N GLN A 199 35.16 8.46 22.94
CA GLN A 199 33.78 8.60 23.42
C GLN A 199 32.89 7.48 22.92
N LYS A 200 31.78 7.21 23.64
CA LYS A 200 30.73 6.34 23.12
C LYS A 200 30.06 7.05 21.94
N THR A 201 30.00 6.40 20.80
CA THR A 201 29.34 6.93 19.60
C THR A 201 28.25 5.97 19.16
N ILE A 202 27.15 6.52 18.68
CA ILE A 202 26.12 5.73 18.01
C ILE A 202 26.40 5.71 16.52
N ASP A 203 26.43 4.50 15.97
CA ASP A 203 26.48 4.29 14.54
C ASP A 203 25.05 4.37 13.99
N ILE A 204 24.81 5.39 13.17
CA ILE A 204 23.52 5.58 12.50
C ILE A 204 23.62 4.89 11.16
N SER A 205 22.79 3.88 10.90
CA SER A 205 22.84 3.15 9.62
C SER A 205 22.56 4.07 8.42
N LEU A 206 23.16 3.75 7.27
CA LEU A 206 22.91 4.46 6.01
C LEU A 206 21.42 4.45 5.65
N ASP A 207 20.71 3.37 5.94
CA ASP A 207 19.29 3.25 5.64
C ASP A 207 18.43 4.16 6.53
N MET A 208 18.81 4.36 7.80
CA MET A 208 18.16 5.36 8.64
C MET A 208 18.44 6.78 8.13
N CYS A 209 19.65 7.04 7.63
CA CYS A 209 19.94 8.31 6.96
C CYS A 209 19.05 8.51 5.72
N ARG A 210 18.84 7.48 4.90
CA ARG A 210 17.92 7.54 3.75
C ARG A 210 16.49 7.89 4.19
N VAL A 211 16.01 7.32 5.29
CA VAL A 211 14.69 7.66 5.87
C VAL A 211 14.57 9.15 6.15
N PHE A 212 15.59 9.77 6.75
CA PHE A 212 15.58 11.21 7.04
C PHE A 212 15.69 12.07 5.77
N LEU A 213 16.52 11.67 4.80
CA LEU A 213 16.70 12.41 3.55
C LEU A 213 15.45 12.36 2.66
N ARG A 214 14.59 11.35 2.80
CA ARG A 214 13.29 11.26 2.09
C ARG A 214 12.26 12.29 2.55
N LEU A 215 12.54 13.04 3.62
CA LEU A 215 11.72 14.20 4.02
C LEU A 215 11.88 15.38 3.04
N GLY A 216 12.92 15.36 2.21
CA GLY A 216 13.22 16.39 1.23
C GLY A 216 14.10 17.52 1.77
N ALA A 217 14.37 18.50 0.91
CA ALA A 217 15.35 19.56 1.18
C ALA A 217 14.94 20.57 2.27
N ASP A 218 13.66 20.62 2.64
CA ASP A 218 13.14 21.51 3.68
C ASP A 218 12.15 20.78 4.61
N PRO A 219 12.64 19.90 5.51
CA PRO A 219 11.79 19.25 6.49
C PRO A 219 11.21 20.26 7.48
N SER A 220 9.96 20.00 7.91
CA SER A 220 9.26 20.83 8.89
C SER A 220 9.95 20.79 10.26
N GLU A 221 9.70 21.84 11.06
CA GLU A 221 10.19 21.91 12.45
C GLU A 221 9.87 20.66 13.28
N ARG A 222 8.65 20.11 13.10
CA ARG A 222 8.20 18.94 13.85
C ARG A 222 8.97 17.67 13.43
N GLU A 223 9.23 17.51 12.13
CA GLU A 223 9.97 16.36 11.63
C GLU A 223 11.42 16.38 12.10
N LEU A 224 12.04 17.56 12.13
CA LEU A 224 13.40 17.71 12.66
C LEU A 224 13.45 17.55 14.18
N ASP A 225 12.46 18.06 14.92
CA ASP A 225 12.31 17.79 16.35
C ASP A 225 12.29 16.26 16.57
N ASP A 226 11.40 15.53 15.89
CA ASP A 226 11.30 14.06 16.01
C ASP A 226 12.65 13.36 15.78
N ILE A 227 13.40 13.72 14.74
CA ILE A 227 14.73 13.15 14.45
C ILE A 227 15.74 13.49 15.55
N VAL A 228 15.80 14.76 15.97
CA VAL A 228 16.74 15.21 17.00
C VAL A 228 16.48 14.48 18.31
N TYR A 229 15.24 14.46 18.79
CA TYR A 229 14.90 13.80 20.05
C TYR A 229 15.15 12.30 19.98
N PHE A 230 14.91 11.66 18.85
CA PHE A 230 15.29 10.26 18.65
C PHE A 230 16.79 10.04 18.78
N LEU A 231 17.61 10.80 18.05
CA LEU A 231 19.07 10.67 18.09
C LEU A 231 19.62 10.91 19.49
N LEU A 232 19.08 11.88 20.22
CA LEU A 232 19.43 12.15 21.61
C LEU A 232 19.03 11.00 22.54
N SER A 233 17.82 10.44 22.37
CA SER A 233 17.34 9.31 23.18
C SER A 233 18.20 8.05 22.98
N CYS A 234 18.79 7.85 21.81
CA CYS A 234 19.74 6.77 21.59
C CYS A 234 20.96 6.90 22.52
N TYR A 235 21.48 8.12 22.75
CA TYR A 235 22.60 8.34 23.69
C TYR A 235 22.18 8.11 25.14
N GLU A 236 20.98 8.54 25.52
CA GLU A 236 20.43 8.25 26.85
C GLU A 236 20.32 6.75 27.11
N SER A 237 19.93 5.96 26.11
CA SER A 237 19.87 4.49 26.21
C SER A 237 21.22 3.82 26.45
N GLN A 238 22.33 4.54 26.25
CA GLN A 238 23.71 4.10 26.53
C GLN A 238 24.28 4.73 27.82
N ASP A 239 23.42 5.23 28.70
CA ASP A 239 23.74 5.90 29.96
C ASP A 239 24.54 7.21 29.79
N VAL A 240 24.34 7.92 28.68
CA VAL A 240 24.94 9.24 28.44
C VAL A 240 23.92 10.33 28.80
N SER A 241 24.30 11.25 29.69
CA SER A 241 23.45 12.38 30.07
C SER A 241 23.29 13.37 28.91
N VAL A 242 22.05 13.77 28.61
CA VAL A 242 21.73 14.68 27.51
C VAL A 242 21.10 15.98 28.02
N ASP A 243 21.58 17.12 27.51
CA ASP A 243 20.96 18.43 27.74
C ASP A 243 20.05 18.82 26.58
N TYR A 244 18.74 18.64 26.77
CA TYR A 244 17.71 18.98 25.79
C TYR A 244 17.51 20.49 25.60
N TYR A 245 18.00 21.36 26.51
CA TYR A 245 17.80 22.81 26.40
C TYR A 245 18.40 23.39 25.11
N ARG A 246 19.44 22.74 24.58
CA ARG A 246 20.18 23.18 23.39
C ARG A 246 19.75 22.45 22.11
N ALA A 247 18.72 21.60 22.16
CA ALA A 247 18.29 20.78 21.02
C ALA A 247 17.98 21.60 19.75
N ASP A 248 17.55 22.86 19.90
CA ASP A 248 17.29 23.77 18.77
C ASP A 248 18.55 24.05 17.92
N ILE A 249 19.74 24.06 18.55
CA ILE A 249 21.02 24.22 17.84
C ILE A 249 21.25 23.00 16.94
N LEU A 250 21.10 21.79 17.50
CA LEU A 250 21.28 20.54 16.77
C LEU A 250 20.29 20.44 15.60
N LYS A 251 19.04 20.84 15.83
CA LYS A 251 17.99 20.91 14.82
C LYS A 251 18.35 21.81 13.65
N ASN A 252 18.77 23.05 13.91
CA ASN A 252 19.15 23.98 12.86
C ASN A 252 20.35 23.48 12.04
N GLN A 253 21.31 22.82 12.71
CA GLN A 253 22.45 22.21 12.02
C GLN A 253 22.03 21.00 11.18
N LEU A 254 21.15 20.13 11.70
CA LEU A 254 20.58 18.99 10.96
C LEU A 254 19.87 19.44 9.68
N ARG A 255 19.03 20.48 9.76
CA ARG A 255 18.41 21.09 8.57
C ARG A 255 19.45 21.48 7.53
N GLY A 256 20.52 22.13 7.97
CA GLY A 256 21.62 22.53 7.10
C GLY A 256 22.32 21.35 6.42
N GLU A 257 22.54 20.23 7.11
CA GLU A 257 23.15 19.04 6.51
C GLU A 257 22.21 18.33 5.51
N ILE A 258 20.90 18.25 5.81
CA ILE A 258 19.90 17.69 4.90
C ILE A 258 19.85 18.53 3.62
N ASN A 259 19.69 19.85 3.74
CA ASN A 259 19.65 20.76 2.60
C ASN A 259 20.91 20.66 1.73
N ARG A 260 22.10 20.62 2.33
CA ARG A 260 23.36 20.45 1.59
C ARG A 260 23.46 19.13 0.83
N TYR A 261 22.87 18.03 1.33
CA TYR A 261 22.82 16.78 0.59
C TYR A 261 22.01 16.96 -0.70
N HIS A 262 20.80 17.50 -0.59
CA HIS A 262 19.92 17.72 -1.75
C HIS A 262 20.51 18.71 -2.75
N GLU A 263 21.12 19.80 -2.28
CA GLU A 263 21.81 20.76 -3.15
C GLU A 263 23.01 20.13 -3.87
N ALA A 264 23.83 19.36 -3.16
CA ALA A 264 25.00 18.69 -3.75
C ALA A 264 24.59 17.63 -4.78
N ALA A 265 23.52 16.89 -4.54
CA ALA A 265 22.96 15.93 -5.49
C ALA A 265 22.37 16.64 -6.72
N SER A 266 21.68 17.76 -6.52
CA SER A 266 21.15 18.59 -7.60
C SER A 266 22.26 19.14 -8.53
N VAL A 267 23.41 19.54 -7.96
CA VAL A 267 24.59 19.94 -8.75
C VAL A 267 25.15 18.78 -9.60
N LYS A 268 24.90 17.53 -9.20
CA LYS A 268 25.25 16.31 -9.96
C LYS A 268 24.13 15.87 -10.92
N ASP A 269 23.10 16.70 -11.14
CA ASP A 269 21.90 16.38 -11.93
C ASP A 269 21.09 15.19 -11.39
N ILE A 270 21.14 14.95 -10.07
CA ILE A 270 20.37 13.90 -9.39
C ILE A 270 19.16 14.54 -8.69
N ASP A 271 17.96 14.26 -9.18
CA ASP A 271 16.72 14.60 -8.47
C ASP A 271 16.45 13.58 -7.36
N THR A 272 16.90 13.92 -6.16
CA THR A 272 16.73 13.09 -4.95
C THR A 272 15.28 12.88 -4.51
N MET A 273 14.32 13.60 -5.10
CA MET A 273 12.89 13.42 -4.86
C MET A 273 12.19 12.73 -6.05
N ALA A 274 12.93 12.44 -7.12
CA ALA A 274 12.45 11.57 -8.19
C ALA A 274 12.59 10.10 -7.77
N ARG A 275 11.50 9.36 -7.95
CA ARG A 275 11.43 7.93 -7.65
C ARG A 275 12.16 7.15 -8.73
N GLU A 276 12.88 6.11 -8.35
CA GLU A 276 13.41 5.22 -9.39
C GLU A 276 12.27 4.45 -10.04
N GLN A 277 12.50 4.06 -11.28
CA GLN A 277 11.52 3.38 -12.12
C GLN A 277 11.11 2.02 -11.54
N ASP A 278 9.84 1.66 -11.74
CA ASP A 278 9.23 0.38 -11.34
C ASP A 278 9.25 0.09 -9.82
N ASN A 279 9.70 1.03 -8.98
CA ASN A 279 9.68 0.87 -7.53
C ASN A 279 8.27 0.64 -6.99
N HIS A 280 8.17 -0.28 -6.03
CA HIS A 280 6.91 -0.67 -5.42
C HIS A 280 7.00 -0.75 -3.89
N VAL A 281 5.95 -0.31 -3.21
CA VAL A 281 5.80 -0.44 -1.75
C VAL A 281 4.67 -1.41 -1.45
N ILE A 282 4.96 -2.41 -0.61
CA ILE A 282 3.97 -3.37 -0.13
C ILE A 282 3.75 -3.09 1.35
N LEU A 283 2.52 -2.73 1.72
CA LEU A 283 2.13 -2.56 3.11
C LEU A 283 1.61 -3.88 3.68
N ILE A 284 1.97 -4.17 4.93
CA ILE A 284 1.38 -5.24 5.75
C ILE A 284 0.73 -4.57 6.97
N PRO A 285 -0.48 -4.02 6.82
CA PRO A 285 -1.20 -3.42 7.92
C PRO A 285 -1.78 -4.51 8.83
N ASP A 286 -1.77 -4.26 10.14
CA ASP A 286 -2.46 -5.11 11.11
C ASP A 286 -3.99 -4.95 11.08
N ASN A 287 -4.67 -5.69 11.97
CA ASN A 287 -6.12 -5.67 12.12
C ASN A 287 -6.67 -4.28 12.53
N ASN A 288 -5.85 -3.41 13.13
CA ASN A 288 -6.26 -2.08 13.55
C ASN A 288 -6.20 -1.05 12.40
N LEU A 289 -5.21 -1.22 11.51
CA LEU A 289 -4.86 -0.23 10.50
C LEU A 289 -5.45 -0.52 9.12
N HIS A 290 -5.95 -1.73 8.84
CA HIS A 290 -6.48 -2.08 7.52
C HIS A 290 -7.66 -1.19 7.08
N GLN A 291 -8.40 -0.58 8.00
CA GLN A 291 -9.55 0.29 7.69
C GLN A 291 -9.12 1.65 7.10
N PHE A 292 -7.91 2.11 7.42
CA PHE A 292 -7.41 3.40 6.93
C PHE A 292 -6.92 3.26 5.50
N PRO A 293 -7.12 4.25 4.62
CA PRO A 293 -6.53 4.29 3.29
C PRO A 293 -5.06 4.72 3.38
N LEU A 294 -4.20 3.89 3.98
CA LEU A 294 -2.78 4.20 4.24
C LEU A 294 -2.03 4.64 2.97
N GLU A 295 -2.36 4.05 1.83
CA GLU A 295 -1.78 4.39 0.54
C GLU A 295 -2.10 5.82 0.09
N SER A 296 -3.06 6.48 0.74
CA SER A 296 -3.42 7.89 0.51
C SER A 296 -2.80 8.85 1.51
N LEU A 297 -1.91 8.38 2.39
CA LEU A 297 -1.05 9.25 3.19
C LEU A 297 -0.19 10.13 2.25
N PRO A 298 -0.06 11.45 2.51
CA PRO A 298 0.58 12.38 1.59
C PRO A 298 1.91 11.92 0.99
N ILE A 299 2.82 11.35 1.80
CA ILE A 299 4.17 10.97 1.35
C ILE A 299 4.19 9.78 0.38
N ILE A 300 3.23 8.85 0.49
CA ILE A 300 3.14 7.66 -0.37
C ILE A 300 1.99 7.70 -1.38
N ARG A 301 1.15 8.75 -1.35
CA ARG A 301 -0.06 8.86 -2.20
C ARG A 301 0.20 8.66 -3.68
N SER A 302 1.30 9.23 -4.18
CA SER A 302 1.69 9.15 -5.58
C SER A 302 2.46 7.87 -5.92
N GLN A 303 2.89 7.09 -4.93
CA GLN A 303 3.73 5.90 -5.08
C GLN A 303 2.91 4.67 -5.46
N SER A 304 3.55 3.69 -6.10
CA SER A 304 2.96 2.38 -6.35
C SER A 304 2.88 1.64 -5.02
N VAL A 305 1.70 1.59 -4.40
CA VAL A 305 1.49 0.98 -3.07
C VAL A 305 0.38 -0.07 -3.10
N SER A 306 0.69 -1.29 -2.65
CA SER A 306 -0.28 -2.38 -2.48
C SER A 306 -0.31 -2.88 -1.02
N ARG A 307 -1.21 -3.82 -0.72
CA ARG A 307 -1.29 -4.50 0.57
C ARG A 307 -1.16 -6.00 0.43
N VAL A 308 -0.53 -6.65 1.39
CA VAL A 308 -0.62 -8.10 1.58
C VAL A 308 -0.99 -8.40 3.03
N PRO A 309 -1.70 -9.51 3.32
CA PRO A 309 -2.16 -9.81 4.68
C PRO A 309 -1.00 -10.15 5.63
N CYS A 310 0.06 -10.79 5.14
CA CYS A 310 1.22 -11.16 5.93
C CYS A 310 2.43 -11.42 5.03
N LEU A 311 3.62 -11.56 5.65
CA LEU A 311 4.86 -11.82 4.94
C LEU A 311 4.88 -13.21 4.29
N SER A 312 4.31 -14.22 4.93
CA SER A 312 4.17 -15.58 4.37
C SER A 312 3.33 -15.61 3.09
N PHE A 313 2.29 -14.76 3.01
CA PHE A 313 1.51 -14.59 1.79
C PHE A 313 2.35 -13.97 0.66
N LEU A 314 3.14 -12.94 0.96
CA LEU A 314 4.04 -12.33 -0.01
C LEU A 314 5.08 -13.35 -0.53
N ARG A 315 5.69 -14.11 0.38
CA ARG A 315 6.62 -15.19 0.05
C ARG A 315 5.97 -16.22 -0.88
N ASP A 316 4.76 -16.69 -0.57
CA ASP A 316 4.03 -17.61 -1.44
C ASP A 316 3.84 -17.04 -2.86
N ARG A 317 3.48 -15.75 -2.97
CA ARG A 317 3.34 -15.08 -4.27
C ARG A 317 4.63 -15.01 -5.07
N ILE A 318 5.74 -14.70 -4.40
CA ILE A 318 7.06 -14.64 -5.04
C ILE A 318 7.48 -16.03 -5.53
N LEU A 319 7.40 -17.04 -4.66
CA LEU A 319 7.83 -18.40 -4.97
C LEU A 319 6.96 -19.04 -6.06
N ARG A 320 5.63 -18.84 -6.01
CA ARG A 320 4.72 -19.31 -7.05
C ARG A 320 5.04 -18.71 -8.41
N ASN A 321 5.41 -17.43 -8.46
CA ASN A 321 5.80 -16.78 -9.70
C ASN A 321 7.10 -17.40 -10.27
N ARG A 322 8.15 -17.54 -9.46
CA ARG A 322 9.43 -18.16 -9.86
C ARG A 322 9.26 -19.61 -10.36
N ALA A 323 8.45 -20.40 -9.67
CA ALA A 323 8.13 -21.77 -10.11
C ALA A 323 7.40 -21.79 -11.45
N SER A 324 6.56 -20.79 -11.74
CA SER A 324 5.82 -20.71 -13.01
C SER A 324 6.67 -20.28 -14.20
N THR A 325 7.79 -19.59 -13.97
CA THR A 325 8.74 -19.16 -15.01
C THR A 325 9.82 -20.21 -15.29
N GLY A 326 9.86 -21.30 -14.52
CA GLY A 326 10.82 -22.40 -14.70
C GLY A 326 12.22 -22.12 -14.15
N GLU A 327 12.33 -21.15 -13.24
CA GLU A 327 13.58 -20.81 -12.56
C GLU A 327 13.67 -21.56 -11.23
N ASP A 328 14.05 -22.84 -11.29
CA ASP A 328 14.15 -23.75 -10.13
C ASP A 328 15.39 -23.46 -9.24
N GLY A 329 15.88 -22.22 -9.17
CA GLY A 329 17.07 -21.84 -8.38
C GLY A 329 16.79 -20.78 -7.30
N GLU A 330 17.49 -20.87 -6.15
CA GLU A 330 17.50 -19.80 -5.13
C GLU A 330 17.96 -18.44 -5.73
N ASP A 331 18.72 -18.46 -6.83
CA ASP A 331 19.29 -17.31 -7.55
C ASP A 331 18.46 -16.82 -8.77
N GLY A 332 17.19 -17.25 -8.89
CA GLY A 332 16.33 -16.88 -10.04
C GLY A 332 16.11 -15.37 -10.19
N ILE A 333 16.29 -14.86 -11.41
CA ILE A 333 16.08 -13.44 -11.74
C ILE A 333 14.58 -13.16 -11.70
N TRP A 334 14.14 -12.27 -10.81
CA TRP A 334 12.73 -11.90 -10.73
C TRP A 334 12.18 -11.45 -12.10
N THR A 335 11.07 -12.09 -12.50
CA THR A 335 10.32 -11.74 -13.71
C THR A 335 8.96 -11.18 -13.31
N GLU A 336 8.61 -10.01 -13.82
CA GLU A 336 7.35 -9.35 -13.50
C GLU A 336 6.11 -10.20 -13.85
N VAL A 337 5.15 -10.23 -12.93
CA VAL A 337 3.88 -10.92 -13.16
C VAL A 337 3.11 -10.18 -14.24
N SER A 338 2.71 -10.89 -15.29
CA SER A 338 1.97 -10.30 -16.40
C SER A 338 0.69 -11.06 -16.71
N VAL A 339 -0.35 -10.31 -17.13
CA VAL A 339 -1.62 -10.87 -17.59
C VAL A 339 -1.75 -10.70 -19.10
N ASN A 340 -2.29 -11.71 -19.78
CA ASN A 340 -2.67 -11.58 -21.17
C ASN A 340 -4.02 -10.88 -21.26
N SER A 341 -4.04 -9.66 -21.81
CA SER A 341 -5.26 -8.87 -21.97
C SER A 341 -6.36 -9.58 -22.75
N LYS A 342 -6.02 -10.46 -23.70
CA LYS A 342 -6.99 -11.23 -24.48
C LYS A 342 -7.70 -12.30 -23.64
N LYS A 343 -7.11 -12.71 -22.51
CA LYS A 343 -7.69 -13.64 -21.55
C LYS A 343 -8.46 -12.92 -20.44
N THR A 344 -9.20 -11.88 -20.80
CA THR A 344 -10.04 -11.13 -19.85
C THR A 344 -11.47 -11.66 -19.84
N CYS A 345 -12.08 -11.72 -18.66
CA CYS A 345 -13.51 -11.87 -18.49
C CYS A 345 -14.12 -10.74 -17.65
N TYR A 346 -15.36 -10.37 -17.93
CA TYR A 346 -16.02 -9.28 -17.23
C TYR A 346 -17.51 -9.52 -16.92
N VAL A 347 -18.00 -8.93 -15.83
CA VAL A 347 -19.42 -8.80 -15.50
C VAL A 347 -19.73 -7.33 -15.34
N LEU A 348 -20.66 -6.83 -16.16
CA LEU A 348 -21.02 -5.41 -16.19
C LEU A 348 -22.51 -5.24 -15.89
N ASN A 349 -22.81 -4.48 -14.84
CA ASN A 349 -24.19 -4.19 -14.43
C ASN A 349 -25.08 -5.45 -14.28
N PRO A 350 -24.70 -6.45 -13.48
CA PRO A 350 -25.46 -7.70 -13.37
C PRO A 350 -26.86 -7.54 -12.76
N SER A 351 -27.11 -6.45 -12.03
CA SER A 351 -28.40 -6.12 -11.41
C SER A 351 -29.28 -5.24 -12.30
N GLY A 352 -28.74 -4.68 -13.37
CA GLY A 352 -29.46 -3.84 -14.33
C GLY A 352 -29.68 -2.38 -13.90
N ASP A 353 -29.27 -1.99 -12.69
CA ASP A 353 -29.50 -0.65 -12.13
C ASP A 353 -28.33 0.33 -12.30
N LEU A 354 -27.15 -0.14 -12.70
CA LEU A 354 -25.94 0.67 -12.94
C LEU A 354 -25.82 1.11 -14.40
N MET A 355 -26.85 1.80 -14.91
CA MET A 355 -26.91 2.18 -16.33
C MET A 355 -25.79 3.13 -16.75
N HIS A 356 -25.31 4.00 -15.85
CA HIS A 356 -24.19 4.89 -16.14
C HIS A 356 -22.91 4.10 -16.39
N THR A 357 -22.53 3.24 -15.45
CA THR A 357 -21.35 2.37 -15.55
C THR A 357 -21.44 1.47 -16.78
N GLN A 358 -22.63 0.94 -17.08
CA GLN A 358 -22.83 0.17 -18.30
C GLN A 358 -22.52 1.00 -19.55
N ASN A 359 -23.11 2.20 -19.67
CA ASN A 359 -22.91 3.07 -20.83
C ASN A 359 -21.44 3.49 -21.01
N GLU A 360 -20.70 3.71 -19.91
CA GLU A 360 -19.29 4.08 -19.93
C GLU A 360 -18.40 2.96 -20.50
N PHE A 361 -18.61 1.72 -20.06
CA PHE A 361 -17.67 0.63 -20.34
C PHE A 361 -18.11 -0.36 -21.42
N GLU A 362 -19.41 -0.51 -21.68
CA GLU A 362 -19.94 -1.53 -22.59
C GLU A 362 -19.34 -1.43 -24.00
N GLY A 363 -19.25 -0.21 -24.54
CA GLY A 363 -18.70 0.03 -25.87
C GLY A 363 -17.22 -0.37 -25.96
N ALA A 364 -16.42 0.01 -24.97
CA ALA A 364 -15.00 -0.36 -24.93
C ALA A 364 -14.84 -1.89 -24.79
N PHE A 365 -15.55 -2.51 -23.83
CA PHE A 365 -15.36 -3.92 -23.48
C PHE A 365 -15.79 -4.86 -24.61
N LYS A 366 -16.88 -4.55 -25.33
CA LYS A 366 -17.33 -5.35 -26.49
C LYS A 366 -16.35 -5.33 -27.67
N ASN A 367 -15.55 -4.28 -27.79
CA ASN A 367 -14.61 -4.10 -28.89
C ASN A 367 -13.23 -4.71 -28.61
N MET A 368 -13.00 -5.24 -27.40
CA MET A 368 -11.72 -5.84 -27.03
C MET A 368 -11.61 -7.30 -27.54
N ASP A 369 -10.50 -7.59 -28.20
CA ASP A 369 -10.21 -8.93 -28.73
C ASP A 369 -10.04 -9.96 -27.60
N GLY A 370 -10.69 -11.12 -27.74
CA GLY A 370 -10.62 -12.25 -26.81
C GLY A 370 -11.44 -12.14 -25.51
N TRP A 371 -11.98 -10.95 -25.22
CA TRP A 371 -12.75 -10.71 -23.99
C TRP A 371 -14.07 -11.48 -24.00
N GLN A 372 -14.45 -12.00 -22.83
CA GLN A 372 -15.73 -12.67 -22.63
C GLN A 372 -16.45 -12.08 -21.44
N GLY A 373 -17.67 -11.57 -21.62
CA GLY A 373 -18.40 -11.02 -20.50
C GLY A 373 -19.90 -11.12 -20.59
N LEU A 374 -20.54 -10.77 -19.48
CA LEU A 374 -21.98 -10.67 -19.32
C LEU A 374 -22.34 -9.22 -18.99
N ILE A 375 -23.39 -8.72 -19.62
CA ILE A 375 -23.89 -7.36 -19.44
C ILE A 375 -25.37 -7.46 -19.10
N HIS A 376 -25.82 -6.74 -18.08
CA HIS A 376 -27.24 -6.71 -17.70
C HIS A 376 -27.82 -8.10 -17.32
N GLU A 377 -26.96 -9.03 -16.88
CA GLU A 377 -27.36 -10.39 -16.53
C GLU A 377 -26.46 -10.97 -15.43
N LYS A 378 -27.05 -11.76 -14.52
CA LYS A 378 -26.31 -12.50 -13.49
C LYS A 378 -25.76 -13.81 -14.08
N PRO A 379 -24.45 -14.11 -13.93
CA PRO A 379 -23.91 -15.38 -14.39
C PRO A 379 -24.49 -16.56 -13.62
N ALA A 380 -24.68 -17.69 -14.30
CA ALA A 380 -24.83 -18.98 -13.63
C ALA A 380 -23.50 -19.39 -12.96
N GLU A 381 -23.56 -19.82 -11.70
CA GLU A 381 -22.37 -20.06 -10.85
C GLU A 381 -21.35 -21.03 -11.49
N LEU A 382 -21.82 -22.15 -12.07
CA LEU A 382 -20.95 -23.14 -12.71
C LEU A 382 -20.21 -22.59 -13.93
N ARG A 383 -20.92 -21.83 -14.78
CA ARG A 383 -20.32 -21.17 -15.94
C ARG A 383 -19.26 -20.18 -15.48
N TRP A 384 -19.53 -19.45 -14.40
CA TRP A 384 -18.62 -18.45 -13.87
C TRP A 384 -17.36 -19.05 -13.26
N HIS A 385 -17.49 -20.15 -12.50
CA HIS A 385 -16.35 -20.90 -11.98
C HIS A 385 -15.36 -21.27 -13.09
N ASN A 386 -15.85 -21.85 -14.19
CA ASN A 386 -15.00 -22.25 -15.32
C ASN A 386 -14.37 -21.06 -16.04
N MET A 387 -15.05 -19.90 -16.07
CA MET A 387 -14.49 -18.69 -16.65
C MET A 387 -13.35 -18.14 -15.78
N LEU A 388 -13.51 -18.09 -14.45
CA LEU A 388 -12.45 -17.61 -13.56
C LEU A 388 -11.19 -18.49 -13.68
N GLU A 389 -11.34 -19.81 -13.72
CA GLU A 389 -10.20 -20.75 -13.75
C GLU A 389 -9.38 -20.70 -15.06
N SER A 390 -9.96 -20.20 -16.15
CA SER A 390 -9.35 -20.22 -17.50
C SER A 390 -8.82 -18.87 -17.98
N ARG A 391 -8.94 -17.83 -17.16
CA ARG A 391 -8.67 -16.43 -17.53
C ARG A 391 -7.56 -15.84 -16.68
N ASP A 392 -6.91 -14.81 -17.20
CA ASP A 392 -5.82 -14.12 -16.51
C ASP A 392 -6.36 -12.91 -15.73
N LEU A 393 -7.46 -12.32 -16.23
CA LEU A 393 -8.10 -11.14 -15.65
C LEU A 393 -9.62 -11.33 -15.53
N TYR A 394 -10.15 -11.02 -14.35
CA TYR A 394 -11.57 -10.94 -14.05
C TYR A 394 -11.93 -9.51 -13.64
N MET A 395 -12.92 -8.91 -14.28
CA MET A 395 -13.43 -7.60 -13.90
C MET A 395 -14.91 -7.64 -13.53
N TYR A 396 -15.26 -7.05 -12.42
CA TYR A 396 -16.60 -6.99 -11.88
C TYR A 396 -17.01 -5.53 -11.68
N PHE A 397 -18.11 -5.13 -12.31
CA PHE A 397 -18.71 -3.80 -12.21
C PHE A 397 -20.15 -3.97 -11.75
N GLY A 398 -20.37 -3.83 -10.44
CA GLY A 398 -21.60 -4.20 -9.80
C GLY A 398 -21.64 -3.83 -8.32
N HIS A 399 -22.64 -4.33 -7.61
CA HIS A 399 -22.78 -4.10 -6.18
C HIS A 399 -21.84 -4.98 -5.37
N SER A 400 -21.15 -4.39 -4.40
CA SER A 400 -20.20 -5.10 -3.54
C SER A 400 -19.10 -5.81 -4.33
N ALA A 401 -18.67 -7.00 -3.89
CA ALA A 401 -17.57 -7.75 -4.50
C ALA A 401 -18.05 -8.89 -5.42
N GLY A 402 -19.35 -8.92 -5.76
CA GLY A 402 -19.94 -10.03 -6.54
C GLY A 402 -20.28 -11.27 -5.71
N GLN A 403 -20.36 -11.16 -4.37
CA GLN A 403 -20.71 -12.28 -3.49
C GLN A 403 -22.12 -12.85 -3.72
N SER A 404 -23.00 -12.09 -4.38
CA SER A 404 -24.33 -12.56 -4.79
C SER A 404 -24.29 -13.46 -6.04
N ILE A 405 -23.16 -13.53 -6.73
CA ILE A 405 -22.97 -14.28 -7.99
C ILE A 405 -22.20 -15.57 -7.73
N ILE A 406 -21.07 -15.49 -7.04
CA ILE A 406 -20.21 -16.65 -6.76
C ILE A 406 -19.94 -16.76 -5.27
N ARG A 407 -20.05 -17.97 -4.73
CA ARG A 407 -19.71 -18.21 -3.33
C ARG A 407 -18.21 -18.17 -3.13
N GLY A 408 -17.76 -17.50 -2.07
CA GLY A 408 -16.32 -17.38 -1.75
C GLY A 408 -15.60 -18.73 -1.63
N GLN A 409 -16.29 -19.76 -1.10
CA GLN A 409 -15.76 -21.13 -1.01
C GLN A 409 -15.39 -21.73 -2.36
N ASN A 410 -16.06 -21.33 -3.45
CA ASN A 410 -15.78 -21.81 -4.79
C ASN A 410 -14.56 -21.08 -5.38
N ILE A 411 -14.38 -19.80 -5.06
CA ILE A 411 -13.17 -19.05 -5.44
C ILE A 411 -11.93 -19.65 -4.74
N LYS A 412 -12.01 -19.96 -3.44
CA LYS A 412 -10.88 -20.56 -2.69
C LYS A 412 -10.44 -21.93 -3.22
N LYS A 413 -11.28 -22.62 -3.99
CA LYS A 413 -11.01 -23.95 -4.54
C LYS A 413 -10.48 -23.92 -5.97
N LEU A 414 -10.37 -22.74 -6.57
CA LEU A 414 -9.82 -22.60 -7.93
C LEU A 414 -8.37 -23.07 -7.97
N LYS A 415 -7.99 -23.78 -9.03
CA LYS A 415 -6.57 -24.13 -9.26
C LYS A 415 -5.74 -22.91 -9.64
N TYR A 416 -6.33 -22.06 -10.46
CA TYR A 416 -5.78 -20.78 -10.87
C TYR A 416 -6.85 -19.72 -10.63
N CYS A 417 -6.47 -18.66 -9.90
CA CYS A 417 -7.34 -17.54 -9.64
C CYS A 417 -6.80 -16.32 -10.40
N PRO A 418 -7.64 -15.64 -11.21
CA PRO A 418 -7.20 -14.54 -12.03
C PRO A 418 -6.85 -13.32 -11.17
N VAL A 419 -6.18 -12.35 -11.76
CA VAL A 419 -6.18 -10.98 -11.23
C VAL A 419 -7.61 -10.48 -11.26
N ALA A 420 -8.06 -9.87 -10.16
CA ALA A 420 -9.45 -9.45 -10.02
C ALA A 420 -9.57 -7.93 -9.87
N ILE A 421 -10.52 -7.32 -10.58
CA ILE A 421 -10.89 -5.92 -10.43
C ILE A 421 -12.35 -5.89 -9.95
N LEU A 422 -12.57 -5.56 -8.69
CA LEU A 422 -13.87 -5.62 -8.02
C LEU A 422 -14.41 -4.20 -7.79
N MET A 423 -14.90 -3.58 -8.86
CA MET A 423 -15.47 -2.23 -8.87
C MET A 423 -16.92 -2.24 -8.38
N GLY A 424 -17.05 -2.40 -7.07
CA GLY A 424 -18.30 -2.19 -6.34
C GLY A 424 -18.03 -1.64 -4.95
N CYS A 425 -19.08 -1.13 -4.31
CA CYS A 425 -19.03 -0.50 -3.00
C CYS A 425 -18.56 -1.48 -1.91
N SER A 426 -17.61 -1.07 -1.06
CA SER A 426 -17.15 -1.89 0.07
C SER A 426 -16.66 -3.30 -0.32
N SER A 427 -16.11 -3.46 -1.53
CA SER A 427 -15.65 -4.75 -2.05
C SER A 427 -14.35 -5.25 -1.39
N GLY A 428 -13.55 -4.32 -0.85
CA GLY A 428 -12.26 -4.55 -0.21
C GLY A 428 -12.28 -4.39 1.30
N THR A 429 -13.46 -4.15 1.88
CA THR A 429 -13.64 -4.02 3.32
C THR A 429 -13.35 -5.36 4.01
N LEU A 430 -12.51 -5.32 5.04
CA LEU A 430 -12.36 -6.41 5.99
C LEU A 430 -13.17 -6.06 7.24
N VAL A 431 -13.87 -7.04 7.78
CA VAL A 431 -14.69 -6.88 8.97
C VAL A 431 -13.87 -7.32 10.17
N ASP A 432 -13.70 -6.41 11.12
CA ASP A 432 -13.11 -6.68 12.41
C ASP A 432 -13.95 -7.73 13.18
N LYS A 433 -13.27 -8.73 13.72
CA LYS A 433 -13.85 -9.82 14.51
C LYS A 433 -13.32 -9.83 15.94
N GLY A 434 -12.84 -8.69 16.43
CA GLY A 434 -12.27 -8.52 17.76
C GLY A 434 -10.88 -9.12 17.83
N GLU A 435 -10.73 -10.21 18.59
CA GLU A 435 -9.43 -10.89 18.75
C GLU A 435 -9.05 -11.76 17.54
N TYR A 436 -10.00 -12.03 16.64
CA TYR A 436 -9.76 -12.80 15.42
C TYR A 436 -9.37 -11.91 14.26
N ASP A 437 -8.61 -12.46 13.31
CA ASP A 437 -8.22 -11.76 12.10
C ASP A 437 -9.43 -11.23 11.31
N ALA A 438 -9.25 -10.01 10.80
CA ALA A 438 -10.23 -9.37 9.96
C ALA A 438 -10.42 -10.17 8.66
N ASP A 439 -11.67 -10.30 8.23
CA ASP A 439 -12.03 -11.13 7.08
C ASP A 439 -13.01 -10.40 6.19
N GLY A 440 -12.93 -10.66 4.90
CA GLY A 440 -13.74 -9.98 3.90
C GLY A 440 -13.77 -10.76 2.60
N TYR A 441 -14.65 -10.36 1.70
CA TYR A 441 -14.85 -11.15 0.48
C TYR A 441 -13.59 -11.20 -0.41
N VAL A 442 -12.79 -10.13 -0.40
CA VAL A 442 -11.49 -10.05 -1.09
C VAL A 442 -10.53 -11.19 -0.70
N MET A 443 -10.57 -11.64 0.56
CA MET A 443 -9.73 -12.75 1.05
C MET A 443 -10.01 -14.06 0.31
N ASN A 444 -11.19 -14.25 -0.29
CA ASN A 444 -11.48 -15.44 -1.09
C ASN A 444 -10.62 -15.50 -2.36
N PHE A 445 -10.38 -14.36 -3.01
CA PHE A 445 -9.52 -14.28 -4.19
C PHE A 445 -8.04 -14.45 -3.82
N LEU A 446 -7.61 -13.78 -2.74
CA LEU A 446 -6.25 -13.92 -2.23
C LEU A 446 -5.96 -15.37 -1.82
N LEU A 447 -6.82 -16.00 -1.03
CA LEU A 447 -6.65 -17.41 -0.65
C LEU A 447 -6.83 -18.38 -1.83
N GLY A 448 -7.57 -17.99 -2.87
CA GLY A 448 -7.66 -18.73 -4.14
C GLY A 448 -6.39 -18.64 -5.00
N GLY A 449 -5.40 -17.83 -4.61
CA GLY A 449 -4.14 -17.68 -5.33
C GLY A 449 -4.07 -16.51 -6.30
N SER A 450 -5.02 -15.56 -6.23
CA SER A 450 -5.00 -14.37 -7.08
C SER A 450 -3.70 -13.56 -6.85
N PRO A 451 -2.99 -13.14 -7.91
CA PRO A 451 -1.79 -12.30 -7.77
C PRO A 451 -2.11 -10.92 -7.24
N ALA A 452 -3.24 -10.34 -7.67
CA ALA A 452 -3.68 -9.00 -7.26
C ALA A 452 -5.20 -8.85 -7.35
N VAL A 453 -5.77 -8.09 -6.42
CA VAL A 453 -7.18 -7.76 -6.35
C VAL A 453 -7.36 -6.27 -6.10
N VAL A 454 -7.97 -5.55 -7.05
CA VAL A 454 -8.40 -4.16 -6.86
C VAL A 454 -9.78 -4.16 -6.23
N ALA A 455 -9.97 -3.40 -5.16
CA ALA A 455 -11.23 -3.32 -4.43
C ALA A 455 -11.40 -1.98 -3.70
N ASN A 456 -12.63 -1.63 -3.31
CA ASN A 456 -12.95 -0.39 -2.62
C ASN A 456 -13.13 -0.62 -1.12
N LEU A 457 -12.50 0.22 -0.28
CA LEU A 457 -12.60 0.14 1.19
C LEU A 457 -14.00 0.48 1.74
N TRP A 458 -14.77 1.32 1.05
CA TRP A 458 -16.10 1.78 1.44
C TRP A 458 -16.98 2.08 0.22
N ASP A 459 -18.17 2.63 0.44
CA ASP A 459 -19.14 2.93 -0.62
C ASP A 459 -18.73 4.13 -1.47
N VAL A 460 -18.83 3.97 -2.79
CA VAL A 460 -18.42 4.96 -3.80
C VAL A 460 -19.60 5.31 -4.72
N THR A 461 -19.53 6.45 -5.41
CA THR A 461 -20.55 6.87 -6.37
C THR A 461 -20.14 6.52 -7.79
N ASP A 462 -21.05 5.89 -8.54
CA ASP A 462 -20.85 5.34 -9.89
C ASP A 462 -20.07 6.29 -10.81
N LYS A 463 -20.55 7.53 -11.01
CA LYS A 463 -19.90 8.49 -11.93
C LYS A 463 -18.44 8.80 -11.59
N SER A 464 -18.12 8.91 -10.31
CA SER A 464 -16.77 9.30 -9.88
C SER A 464 -15.82 8.11 -9.91
N ILE A 465 -16.29 6.92 -9.50
CA ILE A 465 -15.47 5.71 -9.56
C ILE A 465 -15.27 5.24 -11.00
N ASP A 466 -16.24 5.44 -11.88
CA ASP A 466 -16.13 5.12 -13.32
C ASP A 466 -15.04 5.97 -13.99
N GLN A 467 -14.95 7.27 -13.67
CA GLN A 467 -13.88 8.16 -14.16
C GLN A 467 -12.48 7.67 -13.73
N LEU A 468 -12.32 7.34 -12.45
CA LEU A 468 -11.09 6.79 -11.92
C LEU A 468 -10.76 5.46 -12.59
N THR A 469 -11.75 4.57 -12.72
CA THR A 469 -11.56 3.25 -13.32
C THR A 469 -11.17 3.35 -14.79
N SER A 470 -11.83 4.22 -15.55
CA SER A 470 -11.46 4.49 -16.95
C SER A 470 -10.01 4.98 -17.05
N LYS A 471 -9.59 5.93 -16.21
CA LYS A 471 -8.20 6.40 -16.16
C LYS A 471 -7.23 5.27 -15.78
N MET A 472 -7.59 4.44 -14.81
CA MET A 472 -6.79 3.31 -14.34
C MET A 472 -6.58 2.28 -15.44
N LEU A 473 -7.65 1.81 -16.09
CA LEU A 473 -7.56 0.80 -17.16
C LEU A 473 -6.78 1.33 -18.38
N ASN A 474 -6.88 2.62 -18.67
CA ASN A 474 -6.11 3.28 -19.72
C ASN A 474 -4.62 3.40 -19.37
N THR A 475 -4.31 3.80 -18.14
CA THR A 475 -2.94 3.97 -17.65
C THR A 475 -2.22 2.62 -17.50
N TRP A 476 -2.93 1.58 -17.07
CA TRP A 476 -2.41 0.22 -17.03
C TRP A 476 -2.13 -0.36 -18.44
N GLY A 477 -2.66 0.27 -19.49
CA GLY A 477 -2.51 -0.19 -20.87
C GLY A 477 -3.49 -1.30 -21.26
N LEU A 478 -4.53 -1.55 -20.45
CA LEU A 478 -5.55 -2.54 -20.77
C LEU A 478 -6.44 -2.07 -21.95
N LEU A 479 -6.86 -0.81 -21.94
CA LEU A 479 -7.71 -0.23 -23.00
C LEU A 479 -6.92 0.46 -24.14
N ASN A 480 -5.64 0.76 -23.93
CA ASN A 480 -4.81 1.55 -24.86
C ASN A 480 -3.85 0.72 -25.74
N GLN A 481 -4.19 -0.54 -26.05
CA GLN A 481 -3.26 -1.46 -26.71
C GLN A 481 -2.81 -1.02 -28.12
N ASN A 482 -3.53 -0.09 -28.75
CA ASN A 482 -3.29 0.37 -30.12
C ASN A 482 -2.60 1.74 -30.23
N SER A 483 -2.20 2.38 -29.12
CA SER A 483 -1.48 3.65 -29.21
C SER A 483 -0.05 3.40 -29.70
N LYS A 484 0.27 3.88 -30.91
CA LYS A 484 1.62 3.82 -31.52
C LYS A 484 2.65 4.72 -30.81
N THR A 485 2.31 5.30 -29.66
CA THR A 485 3.21 6.13 -28.87
C THR A 485 4.22 5.24 -28.15
N LYS A 486 5.40 5.10 -28.78
CA LYS A 486 6.63 4.49 -28.25
C LYS A 486 7.22 5.29 -27.07
N THR A 487 6.47 5.45 -25.98
CA THR A 487 6.97 6.03 -24.72
C THR A 487 6.63 5.03 -23.63
N SER A 488 7.50 4.03 -23.42
CA SER A 488 8.59 3.98 -22.41
C SER A 488 8.04 3.62 -21.03
N SER A 489 8.34 2.40 -20.58
CA SER A 489 7.83 1.66 -19.40
C SER A 489 6.43 1.06 -19.50
N SER A 490 6.26 -0.14 -18.97
CA SER A 490 4.97 -0.77 -18.73
C SER A 490 4.53 -0.40 -17.33
N THR A 491 3.40 0.30 -17.18
CA THR A 491 2.88 0.65 -15.86
C THR A 491 2.25 -0.57 -15.19
N SER A 492 2.52 -0.78 -13.89
CA SER A 492 1.85 -1.84 -13.12
C SER A 492 0.40 -1.48 -12.81
N LEU A 493 -0.43 -2.48 -12.49
CA LEU A 493 -1.81 -2.28 -12.04
C LEU A 493 -1.86 -1.37 -10.81
N VAL A 494 -0.90 -1.56 -9.91
CA VAL A 494 -0.84 -0.80 -8.66
C VAL A 494 -0.48 0.66 -8.93
N GLU A 495 0.50 0.92 -9.78
CA GLU A 495 0.85 2.28 -10.18
C GLU A 495 -0.29 2.95 -10.97
N ALA A 496 -1.00 2.18 -11.81
CA ALA A 496 -2.18 2.67 -12.52
C ALA A 496 -3.32 3.08 -11.56
N VAL A 497 -3.51 2.35 -10.44
CA VAL A 497 -4.45 2.75 -9.38
C VAL A 497 -3.97 4.04 -8.71
N SER A 498 -2.73 4.07 -8.23
CA SER A 498 -2.16 5.23 -7.51
C SER A 498 -2.21 6.52 -8.33
N SER A 499 -1.83 6.46 -9.61
CA SER A 499 -1.85 7.62 -10.52
C SER A 499 -3.26 8.05 -10.97
N SER A 500 -4.28 7.24 -10.73
CA SER A 500 -5.67 7.54 -11.12
C SER A 500 -6.51 8.11 -9.97
N ARG A 501 -6.00 8.09 -8.72
CA ARG A 501 -6.75 8.55 -7.53
C ARG A 501 -7.26 9.98 -7.65
N ASP A 502 -6.46 10.85 -8.25
CA ASP A 502 -6.78 12.27 -8.41
C ASP A 502 -7.61 12.57 -9.67
N ALA A 503 -7.98 11.56 -10.46
CA ALA A 503 -8.79 11.74 -11.67
C ALA A 503 -10.28 11.96 -11.39
N CYS A 504 -10.76 11.58 -10.21
CA CYS A 504 -12.15 11.76 -9.80
C CYS A 504 -12.40 13.11 -9.10
N THR A 505 -13.65 13.55 -9.05
CA THR A 505 -14.05 14.83 -8.42
C THR A 505 -13.76 14.91 -6.92
N LEU A 506 -13.70 13.77 -6.23
CA LEU A 506 -13.47 13.67 -4.78
C LEU A 506 -12.22 12.80 -4.53
N PRO A 507 -11.00 13.37 -4.62
CA PRO A 507 -9.75 12.60 -4.62
C PRO A 507 -9.52 11.77 -3.36
N TYR A 508 -10.13 12.13 -2.23
CA TYR A 508 -10.03 11.38 -0.98
C TYR A 508 -11.27 10.53 -0.75
N LEU A 509 -12.46 11.11 -0.79
CA LEU A 509 -13.69 10.37 -0.48
C LEU A 509 -13.99 9.26 -1.49
N ILE A 510 -13.57 9.43 -2.74
CA ILE A 510 -13.65 8.41 -3.79
C ILE A 510 -12.25 7.92 -4.15
N GLY A 511 -11.30 8.81 -4.43
CA GLY A 511 -9.97 8.42 -4.91
C GLY A 511 -9.11 7.66 -3.89
N ALA A 512 -9.40 7.74 -2.59
CA ALA A 512 -8.71 6.94 -1.57
C ALA A 512 -9.38 5.58 -1.28
N ALA A 513 -10.57 5.32 -1.83
CA ALA A 513 -11.29 4.06 -1.61
C ALA A 513 -10.65 2.87 -2.35
N PRO A 514 -10.21 3.00 -3.62
CA PRO A 514 -9.56 1.90 -4.33
C PRO A 514 -8.18 1.59 -3.76
N ILE A 515 -8.01 0.32 -3.38
CA ILE A 515 -6.74 -0.26 -2.95
C ILE A 515 -6.45 -1.53 -3.76
N VAL A 516 -5.19 -1.96 -3.75
CA VAL A 516 -4.77 -3.21 -4.38
C VAL A 516 -4.24 -4.14 -3.31
N TYR A 517 -4.87 -5.30 -3.15
CA TYR A 517 -4.30 -6.40 -2.38
C TYR A 517 -3.48 -7.31 -3.31
N GLY A 518 -2.26 -7.68 -2.93
CA GLY A 518 -1.39 -8.56 -3.70
C GLY A 518 -0.09 -7.88 -4.15
N ILE A 519 0.43 -8.29 -5.30
CA ILE A 519 1.70 -7.82 -5.88
C ILE A 519 1.48 -7.04 -7.18
N PRO A 520 2.47 -6.25 -7.67
CA PRO A 520 2.41 -5.60 -8.97
C PRO A 520 2.13 -6.58 -10.12
N VAL A 521 1.26 -6.15 -11.05
CA VAL A 521 0.90 -6.92 -12.25
C VAL A 521 0.93 -6.02 -13.47
N TYR A 522 1.48 -6.51 -14.58
CA TYR A 522 1.62 -5.78 -15.84
C TYR A 522 0.78 -6.39 -16.97
N ILE A 523 0.44 -5.60 -17.98
CA ILE A 523 -0.16 -6.13 -19.21
C ILE A 523 0.95 -6.70 -20.10
N LYS A 524 0.83 -7.98 -20.47
CA LYS A 524 1.75 -8.61 -21.42
C LYS A 524 1.61 -7.95 -22.79
N ARG A 525 2.68 -7.32 -23.28
CA ARG A 525 2.73 -6.77 -24.63
C ARG A 525 2.83 -7.92 -25.63
N SER A 526 1.88 -7.98 -26.55
CA SER A 526 1.80 -9.00 -27.61
C SER A 526 2.77 -8.75 -28.76
#